data_AF-L5NA40-F1
#
_entry.id   AF-L5NA40-F1
#
_cell.length_a   1.000
_cell.length_b   1.000
_cell.length_c   1.000
_cell.angle_alpha   90.00
_cell.angle_beta   90.00
_cell.angle_gamma   90.00
#
_symmetry.space_group_name_H-M   'P 1'
#
loop_
_entity.id
_entity.type
_entity.pdbx_description
1 polymer ?
#
loop_
_entity_poly.entity_id
_entity_poly.type
_entity_poly.pdbx_seq_one_letter_code
_entity_poly.pdbx_strand_id
1 'polypeptide(L)'
;MANYRIPKNVTSELKINKALYLTDLGILVGLLLFTFVMSNVVHASFTWLFYIFMIIVAGLTIIRPATNPKKRMYEAIYLSLRRRKDTYIAIDYEVDESDENNEVVGDTDGFIR
;
A
#
# COMPACT_ATOMS: atom_id res chain seq x y z
N MET A 1 9.49 11.56 40.04
CA MET A 1 9.22 10.24 39.42
C MET A 1 9.39 10.38 37.93
N ALA A 2 10.33 9.67 37.32
CA ALA A 2 10.57 9.74 35.87
C ALA A 2 9.45 8.99 35.13
N ASN A 3 8.78 9.68 34.21
CA ASN A 3 7.65 9.14 33.46
C ASN A 3 8.19 8.20 32.36
N TYR A 4 8.26 6.90 32.64
CA TYR A 4 8.76 5.90 31.69
C TYR A 4 7.69 5.62 30.61
N ARG A 5 7.87 6.22 29.43
CA ARG A 5 7.04 5.94 28.25
C ARG A 5 7.44 4.59 27.66
N ILE A 6 6.80 3.52 28.12
CA ILE A 6 6.91 2.19 27.49
C ILE A 6 6.50 2.35 26.01
N PRO A 7 7.38 2.05 25.04
CA PRO A 7 7.01 2.11 23.64
C PRO A 7 5.91 1.07 23.39
N LYS A 8 4.69 1.54 23.14
CA LYS A 8 3.48 0.70 23.06
C LYS A 8 3.42 -0.17 21.80
N ASN A 9 4.25 0.09 20.79
CA ASN A 9 4.24 -0.64 19.52
C ASN A 9 5.67 -0.85 18.99
N VAL A 10 6.23 -2.05 19.24
CA VAL A 10 7.46 -2.51 18.58
C VAL A 10 7.10 -3.62 17.60
N THR A 11 6.33 -3.28 16.57
CA THR A 11 6.10 -4.17 15.42
C THR A 11 7.10 -3.79 14.34
N SER A 12 8.37 -4.15 14.51
CA SER A 12 9.33 -3.95 13.42
C SER A 12 9.07 -5.00 12.34
N GLU A 13 8.75 -4.54 11.13
CA GLU A 13 8.70 -5.42 9.98
C GLU A 13 10.11 -6.01 9.78
N LEU A 14 10.22 -7.34 9.68
CA LEU A 14 11.47 -8.05 9.39
C LEU A 14 11.95 -7.68 7.98
N LYS A 15 12.83 -6.68 7.92
CA LYS A 15 13.52 -6.21 6.72
C LYS A 15 14.75 -7.08 6.50
N ILE A 16 14.81 -7.76 5.35
CA ILE A 16 16.00 -8.51 4.91
C ILE A 16 16.91 -7.56 4.11
N ASN A 17 16.33 -6.63 3.35
CA ASN A 17 17.04 -5.57 2.63
C ASN A 17 16.17 -4.29 2.59
N LYS A 18 16.74 -3.13 2.22
CA LYS A 18 16.05 -1.83 2.11
C LYS A 18 14.82 -1.90 1.18
N ALA A 19 14.82 -2.83 0.23
CA ALA A 19 13.75 -3.04 -0.75
C ALA A 19 12.95 -4.35 -0.57
N LEU A 20 13.44 -5.33 0.20
CA LEU A 20 12.83 -6.67 0.30
C LEU A 20 12.52 -7.04 1.76
N TYR A 21 11.25 -7.30 2.01
CA TYR A 21 10.71 -7.75 3.28
C TYR A 21 10.55 -9.28 3.28
N LEU A 22 10.57 -9.90 4.46
CA LEU A 22 10.37 -11.36 4.59
C LEU A 22 9.05 -11.84 3.95
N THR A 23 8.02 -11.02 4.06
CA THR A 23 6.72 -11.24 3.42
C THR A 23 6.79 -11.17 1.89
N ASP A 24 7.67 -10.36 1.31
CA ASP A 24 7.87 -10.31 -0.15
C ASP A 24 8.49 -11.60 -0.67
N LEU A 25 9.43 -12.17 0.09
CA LEU A 25 10.00 -13.49 -0.19
C LEU A 25 8.90 -14.56 -0.18
N GLY A 26 8.05 -14.56 0.83
CA GLY A 26 6.93 -15.52 0.92
C GLY A 26 5.96 -15.41 -0.27
N ILE A 27 5.61 -14.19 -0.67
CA ILE A 27 4.75 -13.95 -1.84
C ILE A 27 5.43 -14.42 -3.13
N LEU A 28 6.72 -14.14 -3.31
CA LEU A 28 7.47 -14.52 -4.51
C LEU A 28 7.60 -16.04 -4.62
N VAL A 29 7.87 -16.72 -3.50
CA VAL A 29 7.88 -18.20 -3.44
C VAL A 29 6.50 -18.76 -3.78
N GLY A 30 5.44 -18.20 -3.20
CA GLY A 30 4.06 -18.61 -3.52
C GLY A 30 3.72 -18.41 -5.00
N LEU A 31 4.14 -17.29 -5.58
CA LEU A 31 3.93 -16.97 -6.99
C LEU A 31 4.73 -17.89 -7.91
N LEU A 32 5.94 -18.29 -7.51
CA LEU A 32 6.75 -19.26 -8.25
C LEU A 32 6.09 -20.65 -8.26
N LEU A 33 5.61 -21.13 -7.10
CA LEU A 33 4.86 -22.38 -7.02
C LEU A 33 3.57 -22.32 -7.84
N PHE A 34 2.84 -21.21 -7.77
CA PHE A 34 1.65 -20.99 -8.58
C PHE A 34 1.96 -21.01 -10.09
N THR A 35 3.05 -20.35 -10.50
CA THR A 35 3.53 -20.37 -11.89
C THR A 35 3.85 -21.79 -12.35
N PHE A 36 4.49 -22.58 -11.49
CA PHE A 36 4.86 -23.96 -11.78
C PHE A 36 3.64 -24.88 -11.93
N VAL A 37 2.63 -24.73 -11.08
CA VAL A 37 1.38 -25.50 -11.20
C VAL A 37 0.63 -25.10 -12.46
N MET A 38 0.48 -23.79 -12.70
CA MET A 38 -0.32 -23.28 -13.81
C MET A 38 0.35 -23.49 -15.17
N SER A 39 1.69 -23.58 -15.23
CA SER A 39 2.39 -23.87 -16.49
C SER A 39 2.03 -25.23 -17.09
N ASN A 40 1.57 -26.19 -16.27
CA ASN A 40 1.07 -27.48 -16.76
C ASN A 40 -0.29 -27.38 -17.45
N VAL A 41 -1.06 -26.33 -17.17
CA VAL A 41 -2.40 -26.10 -17.76
C VAL A 41 -2.30 -25.24 -19.03
N VAL A 42 -1.26 -24.41 -19.14
CA VAL A 42 -1.08 -23.50 -20.27
C VAL A 42 -0.57 -24.27 -21.49
N HIS A 43 -1.26 -24.12 -22.62
CA HIS A 43 -0.86 -24.70 -23.90
C HIS A 43 0.53 -24.20 -24.34
N ALA A 44 1.33 -25.09 -24.94
CA ALA A 44 2.73 -24.83 -25.32
C ALA A 44 2.94 -23.54 -26.14
N SER A 45 1.98 -23.19 -27.00
CA SER A 45 2.04 -21.97 -27.82
C SER A 45 1.97 -20.67 -27.01
N PHE A 46 1.40 -20.69 -25.80
CA PHE A 46 1.20 -19.52 -24.95
C PHE A 46 2.10 -19.50 -23.72
N THR A 47 2.95 -20.50 -23.53
CA THR A 47 3.81 -20.62 -22.34
C THR A 47 4.74 -19.42 -22.19
N TRP A 48 5.28 -18.89 -23.29
CA TRP A 48 6.13 -17.70 -23.27
C TRP A 48 5.38 -16.43 -22.82
N LEU A 49 4.17 -16.21 -23.35
CA LEU A 49 3.33 -15.09 -22.95
C LEU A 49 2.90 -15.21 -21.48
N PHE A 50 2.62 -16.42 -21.02
CA PHE A 50 2.32 -16.68 -19.62
C PHE A 50 3.49 -16.32 -18.70
N TYR A 51 4.73 -16.68 -19.05
CA TYR A 51 5.88 -16.30 -18.22
C TYR A 51 6.10 -14.79 -18.18
N ILE A 52 5.96 -14.08 -19.31
CA ILE A 52 6.03 -12.62 -19.33
C ILE A 52 4.97 -12.02 -18.41
N PHE A 53 3.73 -12.51 -18.49
CA PHE A 53 2.64 -12.08 -17.63
C PHE A 53 2.98 -12.31 -16.15
N MET A 54 3.50 -13.48 -15.79
CA MET A 54 3.88 -13.79 -14.41
C MET A 54 5.03 -12.92 -13.88
N ILE A 55 5.99 -12.53 -14.72
CA ILE A 55 7.05 -11.58 -14.36
C ILE A 55 6.45 -10.20 -14.05
N ILE A 56 5.49 -9.74 -14.86
CA ILE A 56 4.80 -8.46 -14.61
C ILE A 56 4.05 -8.53 -13.28
N VAL A 57 3.30 -9.61 -13.03
CA VAL A 57 2.58 -9.80 -11.76
C VAL A 57 3.56 -9.82 -10.58
N ALA A 58 4.69 -10.52 -10.69
CA ALA A 58 5.72 -10.52 -9.66
C ALA A 58 6.23 -9.11 -9.37
N GLY A 59 6.55 -8.32 -10.41
CA GLY A 59 6.93 -6.92 -10.26
C GLY A 59 5.84 -6.09 -9.56
N LEU A 60 4.58 -6.25 -9.95
CA LEU A 60 3.46 -5.54 -9.33
C LEU A 60 3.28 -5.90 -7.84
N THR A 61 3.59 -7.12 -7.42
CA THR A 61 3.46 -7.50 -6.01
C THR A 61 4.55 -6.90 -5.11
N ILE A 62 5.73 -6.60 -5.67
CA ILE A 62 6.89 -6.06 -4.94
C ILE A 62 6.85 -4.53 -4.88
N ILE A 63 6.37 -3.89 -5.95
CA ILE A 63 6.35 -2.43 -6.04
C ILE A 63 5.42 -1.82 -4.98
N ARG A 64 5.92 -0.81 -4.29
CA ARG A 64 5.12 0.05 -3.41
C ARG A 64 4.68 1.30 -4.20
N PRO A 65 3.39 1.65 -4.23
CA PRO A 65 2.93 2.84 -4.92
C PRO A 65 3.47 4.09 -4.22
N ALA A 66 3.95 5.07 -5.00
CA ALA A 66 4.51 6.32 -4.48
C ALA A 66 3.49 7.11 -3.63
N THR A 67 2.21 7.04 -4.00
CA THR A 67 1.11 7.70 -3.29
C THR A 67 0.79 7.05 -1.94
N ASN A 68 1.14 5.77 -1.72
CA ASN A 68 0.89 5.09 -0.46
C ASN A 68 2.05 4.14 -0.08
N PRO A 69 3.17 4.68 0.42
CA PRO A 69 4.38 3.89 0.72
C PRO A 69 4.22 2.96 1.93
N LYS A 70 3.17 3.16 2.74
CA LYS A 70 2.82 2.33 3.90
C LYS A 70 2.00 1.09 3.53
N LYS A 71 1.36 1.08 2.36
CA LYS A 71 0.55 -0.05 1.86
C LYS A 71 1.19 -0.66 0.62
N ARG A 72 0.96 -1.94 0.40
CA ARG A 72 1.47 -2.63 -0.80
C ARG A 72 0.52 -2.41 -1.97
N MET A 73 1.02 -2.60 -3.20
CA MET A 73 0.20 -2.33 -4.39
C MET A 73 -1.04 -3.25 -4.47
N TYR A 74 -0.94 -4.52 -4.06
CA TYR A 74 -2.13 -5.38 -4.00
C TYR A 74 -3.18 -4.90 -2.98
N GLU A 75 -2.75 -4.33 -1.86
CA GLU A 75 -3.68 -3.74 -0.88
C GLU A 75 -4.33 -2.49 -1.43
N ALA A 76 -3.57 -1.66 -2.17
CA ALA A 76 -4.09 -0.48 -2.84
C ALA A 76 -5.11 -0.84 -3.94
N ILE A 77 -4.84 -1.88 -4.73
CA ILE A 77 -5.78 -2.42 -5.73
C ILE A 77 -7.03 -3.00 -5.04
N TYR A 78 -6.85 -3.75 -3.95
CA TYR A 78 -7.98 -4.29 -3.20
C TYR A 78 -8.85 -3.19 -2.60
N LEU A 79 -8.25 -2.16 -2.01
CA LEU A 79 -8.95 -0.98 -1.49
C LEU A 79 -9.67 -0.22 -2.61
N SER A 80 -9.05 -0.08 -3.79
CA SER A 80 -9.67 0.62 -4.92
C SER A 80 -10.84 -0.16 -5.51
N LEU A 81 -10.77 -1.49 -5.54
CA LEU A 81 -11.88 -2.36 -5.96
C LEU A 81 -13.01 -2.38 -4.94
N ARG A 82 -12.70 -2.36 -3.63
CA ARG A 82 -13.70 -2.37 -2.56
C ARG A 82 -14.34 -1.00 -2.34
N ARG A 83 -13.67 0.09 -2.72
CA ARG A 83 -14.20 1.45 -2.58
C ARG A 83 -15.43 1.60 -3.47
N ARG A 84 -16.60 1.78 -2.85
CA ARG A 84 -17.82 2.19 -3.56
C ARG A 84 -17.58 3.55 -4.19
N LYS A 85 -17.60 3.61 -5.52
CA LYS A 85 -17.43 4.87 -6.29
C LYS A 85 -18.70 5.72 -6.27
N ASP A 86 -19.81 5.10 -5.90
CA ASP A 86 -21.16 5.64 -6.02
C ASP A 86 -21.60 6.34 -4.72
N THR A 87 -20.74 6.37 -3.70
CA THR A 87 -21.03 6.99 -2.41
C THR A 87 -19.98 8.06 -2.13
N TYR A 88 -20.44 9.31 -1.98
CA TYR A 88 -19.58 10.41 -1.59
C TYR A 88 -19.14 10.22 -0.14
N ILE A 89 -17.84 10.36 0.13
CA ILE A 89 -17.27 10.31 1.47
C ILE A 89 -16.72 11.70 1.76
N ALA A 90 -17.08 12.27 2.92
CA ALA A 90 -16.50 13.52 3.37
C ALA A 90 -14.98 13.37 3.46
N ILE A 91 -14.26 14.34 2.91
CA ILE A 91 -12.80 14.41 3.08
C ILE A 91 -12.59 14.98 4.47
N ASP A 92 -12.16 14.14 5.41
CA ASP A 92 -11.68 14.63 6.70
C ASP A 92 -10.34 15.32 6.44
N TYR A 93 -10.35 16.65 6.55
CA TYR A 93 -9.13 17.43 6.57
C TYR A 93 -8.51 17.23 7.95
N GLU A 94 -7.47 16.42 8.04
CA GLU A 94 -6.57 16.47 9.19
C GLU A 94 -5.86 17.83 9.11
N VAL A 95 -6.28 18.77 9.96
CA VAL A 95 -5.54 20.00 10.19
C VAL A 95 -4.24 19.57 10.84
N ASP A 96 -3.15 19.58 10.07
CA ASP A 96 -1.82 19.38 10.64
C ASP A 96 -1.60 20.45 11.72
N GLU A 97 -1.46 20.04 12.98
CA GLU A 97 -1.14 20.92 14.13
C GLU A 97 0.23 21.65 13.98
N SER A 98 0.86 21.61 12.80
CA SER A 98 2.09 22.34 12.50
C SER A 98 1.89 23.82 12.18
N ASP A 99 0.65 24.28 11.96
CA ASP A 99 0.35 25.67 11.58
C ASP A 99 -0.02 26.58 12.77
N GLU A 100 -0.01 26.08 14.01
CA GLU A 100 -0.38 26.86 15.22
C GLU A 100 0.65 27.93 15.63
N ASN A 101 1.79 28.05 14.93
CA ASN A 101 2.85 29.02 15.24
C ASN A 101 2.98 30.21 14.27
N ASN A 102 2.02 30.44 13.36
CA ASN A 102 1.95 31.70 12.61
C ASN A 102 0.68 32.47 12.98
N GLU A 103 0.86 33.46 13.85
CA GLU A 103 -0.15 34.40 14.32
C GLU A 103 -0.91 35.13 13.20
N VAL A 104 -2.24 35.19 13.37
CA VAL A 104 -3.15 36.36 13.34
C VAL A 104 -3.17 37.26 12.08
N VAL A 105 -4.36 37.45 11.49
CA VAL A 105 -5.07 38.74 11.28
C VAL A 105 -6.13 38.63 10.16
N GLY A 106 -7.39 38.88 10.52
CA GLY A 106 -8.49 39.35 9.65
C GLY A 106 -9.21 38.26 8.85
N ASP A 107 -10.50 38.29 8.59
CA ASP A 107 -11.59 39.21 8.89
C ASP A 107 -12.89 38.45 8.54
N THR A 108 -13.99 38.95 9.06
CA THR A 108 -15.40 38.52 9.06
C THR A 108 -16.02 37.76 7.86
N ASP A 109 -17.01 36.95 8.24
CA ASP A 109 -18.35 36.74 7.64
C ASP A 109 -18.52 36.00 6.30
N GLY A 110 -19.36 34.97 6.34
CA GLY A 110 -19.92 34.37 5.13
C GLY A 110 -20.73 33.08 5.31
N PHE A 111 -21.87 33.15 6.01
CA PHE A 111 -22.97 32.18 5.86
C PHE A 111 -23.41 32.05 4.39
N ILE A 112 -23.41 30.85 3.79
CA ILE A 112 -24.35 30.42 2.72
C ILE A 112 -24.47 28.88 2.78
N ARG A 113 -25.56 28.34 3.37
CA ARG A 113 -26.70 27.65 2.72
C ARG A 113 -26.36 26.41 1.90
#